data_AF-A0A353ECX7-F1
#
_entry.id   AF-A0A353ECX7-F1
#
_cell.length_a   1.000
_cell.length_b   1.000
_cell.length_c   1.000
_cell.angle_alpha   90.00
_cell.angle_beta   90.00
_cell.angle_gamma   90.00
#
_symmetry.space_group_name_H-M   'P 1'
#
loop_
_entity.id
_entity.type
_entity.pdbx_description
1 polymer ?
#
loop_
_entity_poly.entity_id
_entity_poly.type
_entity_poly.pdbx_seq_one_letter_code
_entity_poly.pdbx_strand_id
1 'polypeptide(L)'
;TRDHASEQWAQLQVYPITGGEIRTQLVDLQGRFNIMTLASDQTAQQVFIRLLDELQIPSDNRMTSSDILTVILDWMDTDQEQRGFIEAEDDYYLSLGSKEDGGYKTSQKPIMHLSELLLLRGVSKQDYAKLAPYIALLPLDASININSVSLPVARALNVSAGAELVSTRPEEGFTQEDMSTLSENQRPAMNFNVDSQYFELRTQIKLGDALTQQSTIIYVPASTNAEEIETPQLFQRDLGWAYYYSL
;
A
#
# COMPACT_ATOMS: atom_id res chain seq x y z
N THR A 1 -9.58 17.12 12.95
CA THR A 1 -9.93 15.69 13.04
C THR A 1 -8.68 14.90 12.75
N ARG A 2 -8.54 13.69 13.31
CA ARG A 2 -7.38 12.81 13.12
C ARG A 2 -7.89 11.38 13.15
N ASP A 3 -7.26 10.50 12.37
CA ASP A 3 -7.65 9.10 12.27
C ASP A 3 -6.54 8.20 12.82
N HIS A 4 -6.86 7.26 13.71
CA HIS A 4 -5.88 6.42 14.40
C HIS A 4 -6.41 5.02 14.75
N ALA A 5 -5.49 4.09 15.01
CA ALA A 5 -5.80 2.66 15.16
C ALA A 5 -6.58 2.28 16.43
N SER A 6 -6.72 3.17 17.42
CA SER A 6 -7.50 2.92 18.63
C SER A 6 -8.97 3.34 18.50
N GLU A 7 -9.34 4.00 17.40
CA GLU A 7 -10.74 4.35 17.15
C GLU A 7 -11.62 3.13 16.92
N GLN A 8 -12.92 3.29 17.17
CA GLN A 8 -13.89 2.21 17.06
C GLN A 8 -13.96 1.62 15.63
N TRP A 9 -13.80 2.46 14.60
CA TRP A 9 -13.84 2.02 13.21
C TRP A 9 -12.72 1.03 12.86
N ALA A 10 -11.56 1.15 13.52
CA ALA A 10 -10.38 0.31 13.27
C ALA A 10 -10.48 -1.08 13.94
N GLN A 11 -11.40 -1.24 14.90
CA GLN A 11 -11.58 -2.48 15.65
C GLN A 11 -12.38 -3.51 14.85
N LEU A 12 -12.03 -4.80 15.00
CA LEU A 12 -12.79 -5.91 14.42
C LEU A 12 -14.23 -5.91 14.95
N GLN A 13 -15.20 -5.85 14.05
CA GLN A 13 -16.62 -5.95 14.35
C GLN A 13 -17.14 -7.34 13.95
N VAL A 14 -18.03 -7.91 14.77
CA VAL A 14 -18.65 -9.21 14.53
C VAL A 14 -20.17 -9.08 14.60
N TYR A 15 -20.83 -9.47 13.51
CA TYR A 15 -22.28 -9.42 13.36
C TYR A 15 -22.83 -10.85 13.25
N PRO A 16 -23.57 -11.35 14.25
CA PRO A 16 -24.20 -12.66 14.17
C PRO A 16 -25.33 -12.63 13.13
N ILE A 17 -25.41 -13.66 12.30
CA ILE A 17 -26.49 -13.88 11.34
C ILE A 17 -27.07 -15.29 11.52
N THR A 18 -28.27 -15.54 10.97
CA THR A 18 -28.84 -16.88 11.03
C THR A 18 -27.93 -17.87 10.28
N GLY A 19 -27.37 -18.84 11.00
CA GLY A 19 -26.48 -19.86 10.44
C GLY A 19 -25.00 -19.47 10.36
N GLY A 20 -24.58 -18.34 10.93
CA GLY A 20 -23.17 -17.93 10.86
C GLY A 20 -22.88 -16.52 11.40
N GLU A 21 -21.83 -15.89 10.86
CA GLU A 21 -21.38 -14.56 11.28
C GLU A 21 -20.71 -13.80 10.13
N ILE A 22 -20.77 -12.48 10.23
CA ILE A 22 -20.01 -11.55 9.39
C ILE A 22 -18.97 -10.88 10.28
N ARG A 23 -17.71 -10.94 9.90
CA ARG A 23 -16.62 -10.20 10.55
C ARG A 23 -16.18 -9.08 9.62
N THR A 24 -16.03 -7.88 10.14
CA THR A 24 -15.53 -6.75 9.36
C THR A 24 -14.44 -6.00 10.11
N GLN A 25 -13.45 -5.53 9.37
CA GLN A 25 -12.44 -4.60 9.87
C GLN A 25 -12.21 -3.52 8.82
N LEU A 26 -12.14 -2.27 9.25
CA LEU A 26 -11.74 -1.17 8.38
C LEU A 26 -10.26 -0.86 8.64
N VAL A 27 -9.47 -0.77 7.57
CA VAL A 27 -8.03 -0.55 7.65
C VAL A 27 -7.68 0.71 6.87
N ASP A 28 -6.97 1.63 7.51
CA ASP A 28 -6.48 2.83 6.84
C ASP A 28 -5.39 2.48 5.81
N LEU A 29 -5.63 2.87 4.55
CA LEU A 29 -4.70 2.66 3.44
C LEU A 29 -3.66 3.78 3.34
N GLN A 30 -3.93 4.97 3.88
CA GLN A 30 -3.00 6.09 3.90
C GLN A 30 -1.85 5.92 4.90
N GLY A 31 -1.89 4.91 5.76
CA GLY A 31 -0.71 4.47 6.53
C GLY A 31 0.33 3.70 5.71
N ARG A 32 0.05 3.41 4.44
CA ARG A 32 0.91 2.63 3.53
C ARG A 32 1.58 3.52 2.50
N PHE A 33 2.67 3.03 1.92
CA PHE A 33 3.36 3.70 0.82
C PHE A 33 2.52 3.62 -0.46
N ASN A 34 2.17 4.75 -1.06
CA ASN A 34 1.43 4.78 -2.32
C ASN A 34 2.36 4.50 -3.51
N ILE A 35 2.29 3.29 -4.08
CA ILE A 35 3.19 2.87 -5.17
C ILE A 35 3.02 3.70 -6.46
N MET A 36 1.87 4.34 -6.65
CA MET A 36 1.62 5.21 -7.80
C MET A 36 2.57 6.42 -7.85
N THR A 37 3.07 6.86 -6.69
CA THR A 37 3.97 8.03 -6.60
C THR A 37 5.34 7.79 -7.25
N LEU A 38 5.74 6.53 -7.47
CA LEU A 38 7.04 6.17 -8.07
C LEU A 38 7.24 6.76 -9.47
N ALA A 39 6.16 6.89 -10.25
CA ALA A 39 6.21 7.35 -11.62
C ALA A 39 6.66 8.82 -11.77
N SER A 40 6.49 9.63 -10.72
CA SER A 40 6.68 11.08 -10.83
C SER A 40 7.50 11.72 -9.69
N ASP A 41 7.84 10.97 -8.65
CA ASP A 41 8.51 11.52 -7.46
C ASP A 41 9.81 10.76 -7.11
N GLN A 42 10.95 11.43 -7.32
CA GLN A 42 12.27 10.90 -6.99
C GLN A 42 12.44 10.64 -5.48
N THR A 43 11.78 11.43 -4.62
CA THR A 43 11.78 11.21 -3.17
C THR A 43 11.04 9.94 -2.82
N ALA A 44 9.88 9.72 -3.45
CA ALA A 44 9.12 8.48 -3.30
C ALA A 44 9.94 7.25 -3.72
N GLN A 45 10.67 7.34 -4.83
CA GLN A 45 11.59 6.28 -5.27
C GLN A 45 12.65 5.94 -4.22
N GLN A 46 13.26 6.96 -3.59
CA GLN A 46 14.25 6.75 -2.52
C GLN A 46 13.62 6.17 -1.24
N VAL A 47 12.40 6.60 -0.88
CA VAL A 47 11.64 6.01 0.24
C VAL A 47 11.32 4.55 -0.06
N PHE A 48 10.92 4.22 -1.29
CA PHE A 48 10.58 2.86 -1.66
C PHE A 48 11.78 1.92 -1.63
N ILE A 49 12.95 2.35 -2.13
CA ILE A 49 14.19 1.58 -1.99
C ILE A 49 14.46 1.25 -0.51
N ARG A 50 14.34 2.23 0.39
CA ARG A 50 14.53 2.00 1.83
C ARG A 50 13.49 1.06 2.42
N LEU A 51 12.25 1.12 1.95
CA LEU A 51 11.20 0.18 2.36
C LEU A 51 11.55 -1.24 1.92
N LEU A 52 12.01 -1.44 0.69
CA LEU A 52 12.47 -2.74 0.20
C LEU A 52 13.65 -3.26 1.03
N ASP A 53 14.63 -2.40 1.33
CA ASP A 53 15.77 -2.75 2.19
C ASP A 53 15.34 -3.17 3.60
N GLU A 54 14.44 -2.40 4.23
CA GLU A 54 13.88 -2.70 5.56
C GLU A 54 13.14 -4.04 5.57
N LEU A 55 12.48 -4.41 4.47
CA LEU A 55 11.76 -5.68 4.30
C LEU A 55 12.65 -6.83 3.78
N GLN A 56 13.92 -6.54 3.47
CA GLN A 56 14.88 -7.47 2.86
C GLN A 56 14.33 -8.07 1.57
N ILE A 57 13.93 -7.18 0.65
CA ILE A 57 13.43 -7.50 -0.69
C ILE A 57 14.42 -6.96 -1.72
N PRO A 58 14.83 -7.75 -2.72
CA PRO A 58 14.41 -9.13 -3.00
C PRO A 58 15.12 -10.15 -2.09
N SER A 59 14.38 -11.17 -1.64
CA SER A 59 14.89 -12.15 -0.68
C SER A 59 15.92 -13.15 -1.25
N ASP A 60 15.99 -13.29 -2.57
CA ASP A 60 16.93 -14.19 -3.23
C ASP A 60 18.32 -13.57 -3.49
N ASN A 61 18.48 -12.27 -3.19
CA ASN A 61 19.70 -11.47 -3.37
C ASN A 61 20.29 -11.51 -4.79
N ARG A 62 19.50 -11.85 -5.83
CA ARG A 62 19.96 -11.81 -7.23
C ARG A 62 19.88 -10.42 -7.84
N MET A 63 19.10 -9.55 -7.22
CA MET A 63 18.87 -8.17 -7.59
C MET A 63 19.00 -7.30 -6.34
N THR A 64 19.23 -6.02 -6.54
CA THR A 64 19.17 -5.01 -5.47
C THR A 64 17.77 -4.39 -5.37
N SER A 65 17.48 -3.71 -4.27
CA SER A 65 16.26 -2.89 -4.14
C SER A 65 16.14 -1.84 -5.25
N SER A 66 17.26 -1.28 -5.71
CA SER A 66 17.28 -0.35 -6.84
C SER A 66 16.92 -1.02 -8.16
N ASP A 67 17.36 -2.26 -8.39
CA ASP A 67 16.99 -3.04 -9.58
C ASP A 67 15.49 -3.33 -9.60
N ILE A 68 14.91 -3.68 -8.45
CA ILE A 68 13.45 -3.89 -8.33
C ILE A 68 12.68 -2.60 -8.63
N LEU A 69 13.15 -1.46 -8.13
CA LEU A 69 12.56 -0.16 -8.49
C LEU A 69 12.61 0.06 -10.00
N THR A 70 13.77 -0.17 -10.64
CA THR A 70 13.94 -0.02 -12.09
C THR A 70 12.94 -0.88 -12.87
N VAL A 71 12.79 -2.16 -12.48
CA VAL A 71 11.81 -3.08 -13.08
C VAL A 71 10.38 -2.55 -12.96
N ILE A 72 10.01 -1.96 -11.80
CA ILE A 72 8.67 -1.39 -11.60
C ILE A 72 8.45 -0.16 -12.49
N LEU A 73 9.47 0.68 -12.67
CA LEU A 73 9.38 1.86 -13.52
C LEU A 73 9.20 1.47 -15.00
N ASP A 74 9.99 0.51 -15.50
CA ASP A 74 9.88 -0.04 -16.88
C ASP A 74 8.54 -0.79 -17.11
N TRP A 75 7.91 -1.29 -16.05
CA TRP A 75 6.57 -1.87 -16.18
C TRP A 75 5.48 -0.81 -16.44
N MET A 76 5.68 0.39 -15.88
CA MET A 76 4.66 1.44 -15.76
C MET A 76 4.68 2.48 -16.87
N ASP A 77 5.86 2.78 -17.40
CA ASP A 77 6.06 3.83 -18.38
C ASP A 77 5.64 3.39 -19.79
N THR A 78 5.59 4.34 -20.71
CA THR A 78 4.98 4.11 -22.03
C THR A 78 5.99 3.86 -23.14
N ASP A 79 7.28 3.98 -22.84
CA ASP A 79 8.33 3.71 -23.81
C ASP A 79 8.84 2.26 -23.67
N GLN A 80 9.87 1.91 -24.42
CA GLN A 80 10.51 0.58 -24.40
C GLN A 80 12.01 0.75 -24.19
N GLU A 81 12.42 1.92 -23.66
CA GLU A 81 13.80 2.21 -23.36
C GLU A 81 14.15 1.63 -22.01
N GLN A 82 14.89 0.52 -22.04
CA GLN A 82 15.39 -0.13 -20.85
C GLN A 82 16.10 0.86 -19.93
N ARG A 83 15.67 0.91 -18.66
CA ARG A 83 16.37 1.66 -17.63
C ARG A 83 17.48 0.81 -17.00
N GLY A 84 18.64 1.43 -16.81
CA GLY A 84 19.78 0.76 -16.18
C GLY A 84 20.26 -0.46 -16.96
N PHE A 85 20.64 -1.53 -16.25
CA PHE A 85 21.22 -2.75 -16.84
C PHE A 85 20.30 -3.97 -16.74
N ILE A 86 19.12 -3.83 -16.15
CA ILE A 86 18.18 -4.93 -15.93
C ILE A 86 17.17 -4.93 -17.07
N GLU A 87 17.10 -6.01 -17.84
CA GLU A 87 16.13 -6.12 -18.93
C GLU A 87 14.75 -6.37 -18.32
N ALA A 88 13.84 -5.41 -18.45
CA ALA A 88 12.52 -5.44 -17.83
C ALA A 88 11.44 -4.88 -18.77
N GLU A 89 11.65 -5.03 -20.08
CA GLU A 89 10.75 -4.57 -21.14
C GLU A 89 10.10 -5.75 -21.89
N ASP A 90 9.30 -5.47 -22.92
CA ASP A 90 8.58 -6.49 -23.71
C ASP A 90 9.47 -7.64 -24.14
N ASP A 91 10.69 -7.37 -24.62
CA ASP A 91 11.61 -8.41 -25.10
C ASP A 91 11.95 -9.43 -24.01
N TYR A 92 12.14 -8.97 -22.77
CA TYR A 92 12.36 -9.85 -21.64
C TYR A 92 11.12 -10.70 -21.35
N TYR A 93 9.95 -10.09 -21.19
CA TYR A 93 8.73 -10.81 -20.79
C TYR A 93 8.17 -11.73 -21.88
N LEU A 94 8.37 -11.37 -23.16
CA LEU A 94 8.04 -12.23 -24.29
C LEU A 94 8.94 -13.47 -24.33
N SER A 95 10.22 -13.33 -23.92
CA SER A 95 11.16 -14.45 -23.86
C SER A 95 10.86 -15.47 -22.76
N LEU A 96 10.10 -15.10 -21.72
CA LEU A 96 9.69 -16.01 -20.65
C LEU A 96 8.65 -17.06 -21.10
N GLY A 97 8.00 -16.81 -22.23
CA GLY A 97 6.95 -17.66 -22.75
C GLY A 97 7.41 -19.07 -23.09
N SER A 98 6.67 -20.06 -22.59
CA SER A 98 6.71 -21.41 -23.15
C SER A 98 5.95 -21.46 -24.49
N LYS A 99 6.09 -22.55 -25.24
CA LYS A 99 5.29 -22.76 -26.47
C LYS A 99 3.78 -22.82 -26.23
N GLU A 100 3.34 -23.10 -25.01
CA GLU A 100 1.93 -23.35 -24.67
C GLU A 100 1.24 -22.13 -24.05
N ASP A 101 1.92 -21.39 -23.18
CA ASP A 101 1.35 -20.22 -22.48
C ASP A 101 1.67 -18.88 -23.17
N GLY A 102 2.69 -18.87 -24.05
CA GLY A 102 3.21 -17.64 -24.65
C GLY A 102 3.89 -16.72 -23.63
N GLY A 103 4.63 -15.72 -24.11
CA GLY A 103 5.15 -14.65 -23.26
C GLY A 103 4.12 -13.53 -23.12
N TYR A 104 4.39 -12.57 -22.25
CA TYR A 104 3.56 -11.38 -22.06
C TYR A 104 4.36 -10.10 -22.30
N LYS A 105 3.67 -8.97 -22.33
CA LYS A 105 4.23 -7.62 -22.53
C LYS A 105 4.15 -6.82 -21.24
N THR A 106 4.94 -5.76 -21.13
CA THR A 106 4.77 -4.77 -20.07
C THR A 106 3.37 -4.14 -20.15
N SER A 107 2.88 -3.62 -19.02
CA SER A 107 1.56 -2.98 -18.96
C SER A 107 1.54 -1.70 -19.80
N GLN A 108 2.66 -0.99 -19.82
CA GLN A 108 2.84 0.34 -20.43
C GLN A 108 1.82 1.35 -19.92
N LYS A 109 1.42 1.17 -18.66
CA LYS A 109 0.35 1.87 -17.96
C LYS A 109 0.65 1.86 -16.46
N PRO A 110 0.10 2.83 -15.70
CA PRO A 110 0.13 2.76 -14.26
C PRO A 110 -0.47 1.44 -13.74
N ILE A 111 0.08 0.93 -12.64
CA ILE A 111 -0.40 -0.30 -11.98
C ILE A 111 -1.87 -0.13 -11.62
N MET A 112 -2.72 -1.05 -12.08
CA MET A 112 -4.16 -1.07 -11.82
C MET A 112 -4.52 -2.03 -10.68
N HIS A 113 -3.66 -3.03 -10.41
CA HIS A 113 -3.82 -3.92 -9.27
C HIS A 113 -2.47 -4.34 -8.69
N LEU A 114 -2.35 -4.39 -7.36
CA LEU A 114 -1.08 -4.74 -6.69
C LEU A 114 -0.54 -6.12 -7.07
N SER A 115 -1.41 -7.05 -7.51
CA SER A 115 -0.96 -8.37 -7.96
C SER A 115 -0.15 -8.34 -9.25
N GLU A 116 -0.14 -7.22 -10.00
CA GLU A 116 0.76 -7.04 -11.14
C GLU A 116 2.23 -7.16 -10.73
N LEU A 117 2.56 -6.85 -9.47
CA LEU A 117 3.92 -7.05 -8.94
C LEU A 117 4.39 -8.51 -9.02
N LEU A 118 3.48 -9.49 -9.06
CA LEU A 118 3.83 -10.90 -9.26
C LEU A 118 4.29 -11.24 -10.69
N LEU A 119 4.05 -10.36 -11.65
CA LEU A 119 4.51 -10.49 -13.04
C LEU A 119 5.91 -9.94 -13.25
N LEU A 120 6.43 -9.20 -12.26
CA LEU A 120 7.68 -8.47 -12.40
C LEU A 120 8.89 -9.36 -12.21
N ARG A 121 9.91 -9.10 -13.04
CA ARG A 121 11.22 -9.71 -12.88
C ARG A 121 11.77 -9.45 -11.47
N GLY A 122 12.24 -10.50 -10.81
CA GLY A 122 12.88 -10.38 -9.49
C GLY A 122 11.93 -10.25 -8.29
N VAL A 123 10.60 -10.22 -8.52
CA VAL A 123 9.61 -10.21 -7.43
C VAL A 123 9.04 -11.61 -7.25
N SER A 124 9.47 -12.29 -6.19
CA SER A 124 8.91 -13.60 -5.84
C SER A 124 7.54 -13.47 -5.15
N LYS A 125 6.76 -14.58 -5.10
CA LYS A 125 5.52 -14.63 -4.29
C LYS A 125 5.78 -14.30 -2.82
N GLN A 126 6.93 -14.68 -2.28
CA GLN A 126 7.32 -14.40 -0.90
C GLN A 126 7.62 -12.91 -0.70
N ASP A 127 8.37 -12.30 -1.62
CA ASP A 127 8.68 -10.86 -1.56
C ASP A 127 7.42 -10.02 -1.69
N TYR A 128 6.54 -10.39 -2.62
CA TYR A 128 5.26 -9.71 -2.76
C TYR A 128 4.39 -9.85 -1.50
N ALA A 129 4.31 -11.04 -0.89
CA ALA A 129 3.59 -11.23 0.37
C ALA A 129 4.18 -10.41 1.53
N LYS A 130 5.50 -10.19 1.55
CA LYS A 130 6.16 -9.29 2.52
C LYS A 130 5.83 -7.82 2.25
N LEU A 131 5.76 -7.41 0.98
CA LEU A 131 5.56 -6.00 0.59
C LEU A 131 4.11 -5.54 0.68
N ALA A 132 3.16 -6.39 0.29
CA ALA A 132 1.73 -6.05 0.14
C ALA A 132 1.08 -5.39 1.39
N PRO A 133 1.45 -5.70 2.64
CA PRO A 133 0.97 -4.99 3.84
C PRO A 133 1.38 -3.52 3.94
N TYR A 134 2.43 -3.12 3.22
CA TYR A 134 3.08 -1.81 3.39
C TYR A 134 2.86 -0.87 2.22
N ILE A 135 2.17 -1.33 1.17
CA ILE A 135 1.88 -0.54 -0.03
C ILE A 135 0.38 -0.43 -0.32
N ALA A 136 0.00 0.61 -1.05
CA ALA A 136 -1.36 0.83 -1.55
C ALA A 136 -1.33 1.46 -2.95
N LEU A 137 -2.46 1.36 -3.67
CA LEU A 137 -2.73 2.08 -4.91
C LEU A 137 -3.77 3.16 -4.60
N LEU A 138 -3.31 4.41 -4.42
CA LEU A 138 -4.17 5.56 -4.10
C LEU A 138 -3.94 6.67 -5.13
N PRO A 139 -4.86 7.66 -5.23
CA PRO A 139 -4.59 8.89 -5.98
C PRO A 139 -3.28 9.58 -5.55
N LEU A 140 -2.61 10.24 -6.49
CA LEU A 140 -1.27 10.79 -6.30
C LEU A 140 -1.19 11.90 -5.23
N ASP A 141 -2.32 12.56 -4.97
CA ASP A 141 -2.46 13.61 -3.97
C ASP A 141 -2.81 13.09 -2.57
N ALA A 142 -3.07 11.79 -2.41
CA ALA A 142 -3.30 11.17 -1.11
C ALA A 142 -2.06 11.28 -0.22
N SER A 143 -2.21 11.94 0.92
CA SER A 143 -1.15 12.10 1.93
C SER A 143 -0.98 10.84 2.77
N ILE A 144 0.20 10.67 3.36
CA ILE A 144 0.45 9.58 4.30
C ILE A 144 -0.10 9.94 5.68
N ASN A 145 -0.98 9.11 6.24
CA ASN A 145 -1.44 9.30 7.61
C ASN A 145 -0.41 8.78 8.62
N ILE A 146 0.26 9.70 9.32
CA ILE A 146 1.31 9.37 10.28
C ILE A 146 0.80 8.58 11.49
N ASN A 147 -0.51 8.62 11.78
CA ASN A 147 -1.11 7.91 12.89
C ASN A 147 -1.38 6.43 12.60
N SER A 148 -1.32 6.03 11.32
CA SER A 148 -1.51 4.65 10.89
C SER A 148 -0.26 4.04 10.24
N VAL A 149 0.83 4.80 10.02
CA VAL A 149 2.06 4.22 9.48
C VAL A 149 2.62 3.13 10.39
N SER A 150 3.01 2.03 9.76
CA SER A 150 3.76 0.95 10.40
C SER A 150 5.24 1.31 10.56
N LEU A 151 5.96 0.57 11.41
CA LEU A 151 7.38 0.79 11.64
C LEU A 151 8.25 0.72 10.36
N PRO A 152 8.08 -0.26 9.45
CA PRO A 152 8.87 -0.30 8.22
C PRO A 152 8.65 0.93 7.33
N VAL A 153 7.40 1.35 7.17
CA VAL A 153 7.05 2.55 6.38
C VAL A 153 7.61 3.81 7.04
N ALA A 154 7.50 3.93 8.36
CA ALA A 154 8.03 5.09 9.08
C ALA A 154 9.56 5.21 8.95
N ARG A 155 10.30 4.10 9.08
CA ARG A 155 11.76 4.06 8.87
C ARG A 155 12.15 4.41 7.44
N ALA A 156 11.35 3.98 6.45
CA ALA A 156 11.55 4.34 5.06
C ALA A 156 11.30 5.85 4.81
N LEU A 157 10.31 6.43 5.47
CA LEU A 157 9.97 7.86 5.37
C LEU A 157 11.00 8.77 6.05
N ASN A 158 11.61 8.33 7.14
CA ASN A 158 12.67 9.05 7.81
C ASN A 158 13.59 8.06 8.55
N VAL A 159 14.84 7.95 8.08
CA VAL A 159 15.82 6.99 8.61
C VAL A 159 16.22 7.32 10.05
N SER A 160 16.30 8.59 10.40
CA SER A 160 16.72 9.05 11.73
C SER A 160 15.61 9.01 12.76
N ALA A 161 14.40 9.43 12.40
CA ALA A 161 13.31 9.70 13.34
C ALA A 161 12.07 8.82 13.13
N GLY A 162 12.00 8.04 12.05
CA GLY A 162 10.83 7.22 11.72
C GLY A 162 10.46 6.20 12.80
N ALA A 163 11.47 5.56 13.41
CA ALA A 163 11.24 4.66 14.52
C ALA A 163 10.74 5.39 15.77
N GLU A 164 11.27 6.59 16.03
CA GLU A 164 10.84 7.43 17.15
C GLU A 164 9.37 7.82 16.98
N LEU A 165 8.97 8.32 15.80
CA LEU A 165 7.60 8.69 15.47
C LEU A 165 6.58 7.58 15.76
N VAL A 166 6.93 6.32 15.54
CA VAL A 166 6.06 5.19 15.87
C VAL A 166 6.06 4.91 17.36
N SER A 167 7.22 4.92 18.01
CA SER A 167 7.35 4.61 19.43
C SER A 167 6.77 5.68 20.37
N THR A 168 6.73 6.93 19.93
CA THR A 168 6.20 8.07 20.70
C THR A 168 4.78 8.47 20.27
N ARG A 169 4.19 7.73 19.32
CA ARG A 169 2.81 7.97 18.88
C ARG A 169 1.86 7.86 20.08
N PRO A 170 1.10 8.91 20.40
CA PRO A 170 0.07 8.83 21.43
C PRO A 170 -0.96 7.76 21.08
N GLU A 171 -1.61 7.18 22.08
CA GLU A 171 -2.70 6.21 21.88
C GLU A 171 -3.82 6.79 21.01
N GLU A 172 -4.12 8.08 21.20
CA GLU A 172 -5.11 8.83 20.43
C GLU A 172 -4.52 9.44 19.14
N GLY A 173 -3.30 9.07 18.75
CA GLY A 173 -2.58 9.64 17.62
C GLY A 173 -2.03 11.06 17.86
N PHE A 174 -1.22 11.53 16.91
CA PHE A 174 -0.75 12.90 16.81
C PHE A 174 -1.84 13.84 16.29
N THR A 175 -1.82 15.08 16.74
CA THR A 175 -2.62 16.19 16.21
C THR A 175 -1.87 16.93 15.10
N GLN A 176 -2.57 17.80 14.38
CA GLN A 176 -1.95 18.72 13.44
C GLN A 176 -0.96 19.68 14.12
N GLU A 177 -1.22 20.07 15.37
CA GLU A 177 -0.34 20.92 16.16
C GLU A 177 0.98 20.19 16.45
N ASP A 178 0.93 18.94 16.89
CA ASP A 178 2.13 18.11 17.11
C ASP A 178 2.99 18.06 15.85
N MET A 179 2.36 17.81 14.70
CA MET A 179 3.03 17.75 13.40
C MET A 179 3.64 19.09 12.97
N SER A 180 3.04 20.22 13.35
CA SER A 180 3.55 21.55 13.02
C SER A 180 4.83 21.90 13.80
N THR A 181 5.08 21.23 14.92
CA THR A 181 6.24 21.47 15.79
C THR A 181 7.47 20.61 15.44
N LEU A 182 7.32 19.65 14.52
CA LEU A 182 8.43 18.79 14.11
C LEU A 182 9.56 19.62 13.49
N SER A 183 10.79 19.39 13.95
CA SER A 183 11.98 19.92 13.31
C SER A 183 12.18 19.26 11.93
N GLU A 184 12.91 19.92 11.02
CA GLU A 184 13.19 19.40 9.67
C GLU A 184 13.71 17.95 9.68
N ASN A 185 14.60 17.61 10.61
CA ASN A 185 15.15 16.25 10.72
C ASN A 185 14.14 15.19 11.19
N GLN A 186 13.04 15.61 11.82
CA GLN A 186 11.96 14.72 12.28
C GLN A 186 10.84 14.56 11.25
N ARG A 187 10.74 15.46 10.26
CA ARG A 187 9.66 15.41 9.27
C ARG A 187 9.77 14.18 8.36
N PRO A 188 8.66 13.51 8.04
CA PRO A 188 8.62 12.53 6.96
C PRO A 188 9.05 13.15 5.62
N ALA A 189 9.76 12.37 4.78
CA ALA A 189 10.25 12.85 3.49
C ALA A 189 9.15 13.06 2.42
N MET A 190 7.96 12.51 2.63
CA MET A 190 6.82 12.63 1.72
C MET A 190 5.67 13.41 2.37
N ASN A 191 4.69 13.84 1.56
CA ASN A 191 3.50 14.52 2.07
C ASN A 191 2.78 13.64 3.11
N PHE A 192 2.47 14.22 4.27
CA PHE A 192 1.88 13.52 5.39
C PHE A 192 0.76 14.33 6.04
N ASN A 193 -0.16 13.64 6.69
CA ASN A 193 -1.26 14.20 7.46
C ASN A 193 -1.54 13.35 8.71
N VAL A 194 -2.54 13.74 9.50
CA VAL A 194 -3.01 13.01 10.68
C VAL A 194 -4.40 12.39 10.51
N ASP A 195 -5.03 12.61 9.35
CA ASP A 195 -6.34 12.10 8.96
C ASP A 195 -6.26 11.28 7.66
N SER A 196 -7.37 10.65 7.27
CA SER A 196 -7.47 9.76 6.12
C SER A 196 -8.81 9.84 5.41
N GLN A 197 -8.78 9.50 4.14
CA GLN A 197 -9.89 9.46 3.20
C GLN A 197 -10.03 8.09 2.54
N TYR A 198 -8.98 7.26 2.52
CA TYR A 198 -9.01 5.95 1.86
C TYR A 198 -8.88 4.81 2.86
N PHE A 199 -9.90 3.97 2.91
CA PHE A 199 -9.98 2.85 3.84
C PHE A 199 -10.31 1.54 3.11
N GLU A 200 -9.76 0.45 3.59
CA GLU A 200 -10.05 -0.91 3.13
C GLU A 200 -11.04 -1.58 4.11
N LEU A 201 -12.26 -1.83 3.65
CA LEU A 201 -13.23 -2.67 4.36
C LEU A 201 -12.97 -4.14 4.02
N ARG A 202 -12.44 -4.84 5.00
CA ARG A 202 -12.19 -6.28 5.01
C ARG A 202 -13.39 -7.00 5.58
N THR A 203 -14.06 -7.84 4.78
CA THR A 203 -15.29 -8.55 5.18
C THR A 203 -15.15 -10.06 5.03
N GLN A 204 -15.29 -10.81 6.12
CA GLN A 204 -15.34 -12.26 6.11
C GLN A 204 -16.75 -12.73 6.49
N ILE A 205 -17.37 -13.55 5.63
CA ILE A 205 -18.71 -14.10 5.84
C ILE A 205 -18.57 -15.60 6.01
N LYS A 206 -18.96 -16.10 7.18
CA LYS A 206 -19.07 -17.53 7.45
C LYS A 206 -20.54 -17.91 7.55
N LEU A 207 -21.01 -18.86 6.75
CA LEU A 207 -22.39 -19.35 6.76
C LEU A 207 -22.39 -20.88 6.60
N GLY A 208 -22.71 -21.61 7.66
CA GLY A 208 -22.48 -23.05 7.71
C GLY A 208 -21.00 -23.37 7.45
N ASP A 209 -20.74 -24.17 6.41
CA ASP A 209 -19.39 -24.52 5.95
C ASP A 209 -18.83 -23.56 4.89
N ALA A 210 -19.65 -22.64 4.38
CA ALA A 210 -19.21 -21.66 3.40
C ALA A 210 -18.43 -20.54 4.08
N LEU A 211 -17.26 -20.22 3.54
CA LEU A 211 -16.44 -19.10 3.93
C LEU A 211 -16.16 -18.23 2.70
N THR A 212 -16.58 -16.98 2.75
CA THR A 212 -16.31 -15.97 1.71
C THR A 212 -15.56 -14.80 2.32
N GLN A 213 -14.65 -14.23 1.55
CA GLN A 213 -13.86 -13.07 1.91
C GLN A 213 -13.97 -12.02 0.81
N GLN A 214 -14.19 -10.76 1.18
CA GLN A 214 -14.18 -9.61 0.29
C GLN A 214 -13.34 -8.45 0.86
N SER A 215 -12.64 -7.73 -0.02
CA SER A 215 -12.04 -6.42 0.25
C SER A 215 -12.76 -5.33 -0.56
N THR A 216 -12.97 -4.16 0.04
CA THR A 216 -13.59 -3.00 -0.62
C THR A 216 -12.83 -1.74 -0.23
N ILE A 217 -12.34 -0.99 -1.22
CA ILE A 217 -11.76 0.32 -0.99
C ILE A 217 -12.89 1.34 -0.93
N ILE A 218 -12.94 2.08 0.16
CA ILE A 218 -13.91 3.13 0.46
C ILE A 218 -13.16 4.46 0.45
N TYR A 219 -13.71 5.43 -0.29
CA TYR A 219 -13.31 6.83 -0.23
C TYR A 219 -14.28 7.60 0.67
N VAL A 220 -13.75 8.30 1.65
CA VAL A 220 -14.46 9.18 2.58
C VAL A 220 -14.01 10.61 2.26
N PRO A 221 -14.86 11.41 1.58
CA PRO A 221 -14.52 12.79 1.28
C PRO A 221 -14.18 13.58 2.54
N ALA A 222 -13.22 14.50 2.42
CA ALA A 222 -12.95 15.41 3.53
C ALA A 222 -14.19 16.26 3.76
N SER A 223 -14.72 16.25 4.99
CA SER A 223 -15.87 17.07 5.34
C SER A 223 -15.48 18.54 5.19
N THR A 224 -16.12 19.23 4.24
CA THR A 224 -15.96 20.68 4.06
C THR A 224 -16.88 21.47 5.01
N ASN A 225 -17.81 20.78 5.67
CA ASN A 225 -18.78 21.33 6.62
C ASN A 225 -19.06 20.31 7.74
N ALA A 226 -18.76 20.69 8.98
CA ALA A 226 -18.94 19.83 10.16
C ALA A 226 -20.40 19.36 10.40
N GLU A 227 -21.38 19.96 9.73
CA GLU A 227 -22.80 19.58 9.80
C GLU A 227 -23.22 18.60 8.69
N GLU A 228 -22.39 18.37 7.67
CA GLU A 228 -22.67 17.43 6.58
C GLU A 228 -21.88 16.13 6.76
N ILE A 229 -22.62 15.01 6.86
CA ILE A 229 -22.04 13.67 6.77
C ILE A 229 -21.82 13.39 5.29
N GLU A 230 -20.58 13.57 4.84
CA GLU A 230 -20.16 13.15 3.51
C GLU A 230 -20.43 11.64 3.34
N THR A 231 -21.07 11.28 2.23
CA THR A 231 -21.43 9.88 1.98
C THR A 231 -20.20 9.12 1.48
N PRO A 232 -19.75 8.05 2.17
CA PRO A 232 -18.65 7.24 1.69
C PRO A 232 -18.95 6.64 0.32
N GLN A 233 -17.96 6.68 -0.57
CA GLN A 233 -18.06 6.19 -1.95
C GLN A 233 -17.28 4.89 -2.11
N LEU A 234 -17.85 3.93 -2.84
CA LEU A 234 -17.14 2.71 -3.20
C LEU A 234 -16.15 3.04 -4.34
N PHE A 235 -14.86 2.85 -4.07
CA PHE A 235 -13.80 3.11 -5.03
C PHE A 235 -13.43 1.85 -5.82
N GLN A 236 -13.27 0.72 -5.13
CA GLN A 236 -12.94 -0.57 -5.76
C GLN A 236 -13.46 -1.72 -4.89
N ARG A 237 -13.76 -2.87 -5.52
CA ARG A 237 -14.16 -4.10 -4.82
C ARG A 237 -13.41 -5.29 -5.38
N ASP A 238 -12.88 -6.13 -4.49
CA ASP A 238 -12.21 -7.39 -4.82
C ASP A 238 -12.86 -8.54 -4.03
N LEU A 239 -13.24 -9.60 -4.75
CA LEU A 239 -13.87 -10.82 -4.23
C LEU A 239 -12.89 -12.01 -4.11
N GLY A 240 -11.62 -11.82 -4.51
CA GLY A 240 -10.57 -12.83 -4.59
C GLY A 240 -9.49 -12.70 -3.51
N TRP A 241 -9.90 -12.42 -2.28
CA TRP A 241 -9.04 -12.14 -1.12
C TRP A 241 -8.26 -13.40 -0.64
N ALA A 242 -7.31 -13.88 -1.44
CA ALA A 242 -6.67 -15.18 -1.20
C ALA A 242 -5.20 -15.12 -0.73
N TYR A 243 -4.51 -13.97 -0.69
CA TYR A 243 -3.05 -14.00 -0.49
C TYR A 243 -2.42 -12.97 0.46
N TYR A 244 -3.11 -11.91 0.89
CA TYR A 244 -2.39 -10.72 1.40
C TYR A 244 -2.66 -10.32 2.85
N TYR A 245 -3.86 -10.56 3.36
CA TYR A 245 -4.27 -9.98 4.64
C TYR A 245 -5.08 -10.99 5.46
N SER A 246 -4.57 -11.39 6.62
CA SER A 246 -5.42 -12.01 7.64
C SER A 246 -6.25 -10.92 8.32
N LEU A 247 -7.47 -11.28 8.74
CA LEU A 247 -8.22 -10.55 9.78
C LEU A 247 -7.55 -10.74 11.14
#